data_AF-A0A6J5JT22-F1
#
_entry.id   AF-A0A6J5JT22-F1
#
_cell.length_a   1.000
_cell.length_b   1.000
_cell.length_c   1.000
_cell.angle_alpha   90.00
_cell.angle_beta   90.00
_cell.angle_gamma   90.00
#
_symmetry.space_group_name_H-M   'P 1'
#
loop_
_entity.id
_entity.type
_entity.pdbx_description
1 polymer ?
#
loop_
_entity_poly.entity_id
_entity_poly.type
_entity_poly.pdbx_seq_one_letter_code
_entity_poly.pdbx_strand_id
1 'polypeptide(L)'
;MSTAARAYFDKQLQAARQELRRKVQVRELMEATPFAKRLGISLLRLARLESSGSVFSVDIDGTPHYPALLASHDYEPRRLRKICRIIYPAPASARWHFLTTRWGSLGGLSPLEAMRTDDGYLRLLTVAKSWSAQWWRTAVEIYDAGDTYDGATPICTGTVEQDPRISAWRRASAALSDSLNMRPAGPYPRLNSATVLVTRTSGGTSERVPEFQLDVTASGGVGYASIRADAVPRTLGPIPVSEVDDIVAVVRKLLATEGNVTCETCSS
;
A
#
# COMPACT_ATOMS: atom_id res chain seq x y z
N MET A 1 -14.55 -21.17 -13.21
CA MET A 1 -13.20 -21.74 -12.97
C MET A 1 -13.25 -23.25 -13.18
N SER A 2 -12.32 -23.85 -13.92
CA SER A 2 -12.33 -25.30 -14.19
C SER A 2 -11.89 -26.11 -12.97
N THR A 3 -12.34 -27.37 -12.89
CA THR A 3 -11.98 -28.32 -11.83
C THR A 3 -10.46 -28.56 -11.75
N ALA A 4 -9.78 -28.53 -12.89
CA ALA A 4 -8.33 -28.66 -12.98
C ALA A 4 -7.58 -27.44 -12.40
N ALA A 5 -8.11 -26.22 -12.61
CA ALA A 5 -7.54 -25.02 -12.01
C ALA A 5 -7.69 -25.06 -10.48
N ARG A 6 -8.86 -25.46 -9.96
CA ARG A 6 -9.08 -25.64 -8.51
C ARG A 6 -8.11 -26.66 -7.90
N ALA A 7 -8.00 -27.86 -8.48
CA ALA A 7 -7.10 -28.89 -7.97
C ALA A 7 -5.62 -28.46 -8.00
N TYR A 8 -5.20 -27.70 -9.02
CA TYR A 8 -3.87 -27.12 -9.09
C TYR A 8 -3.62 -26.10 -7.98
N PHE A 9 -4.56 -25.17 -7.75
CA PHE A 9 -4.47 -24.19 -6.66
C PHE A 9 -4.47 -24.86 -5.28
N ASP A 10 -5.30 -25.88 -5.07
CA ASP A 10 -5.36 -26.62 -3.81
C ASP A 10 -4.05 -27.35 -3.52
N LYS A 11 -3.43 -27.96 -4.55
CA LYS A 11 -2.12 -28.62 -4.42
C LYS A 11 -1.01 -27.62 -4.08
N GLN A 12 -1.02 -26.44 -4.69
CA GLN A 12 -0.06 -25.37 -4.38
C GLN A 12 -0.25 -24.84 -2.94
N LEU A 13 -1.50 -24.67 -2.50
CA LEU A 13 -1.82 -24.24 -1.15
C LEU A 13 -1.39 -25.28 -0.09
N GLN A 14 -1.59 -26.57 -0.38
CA GLN A 14 -1.12 -27.66 0.47
C GLN A 14 0.41 -27.72 0.57
N ALA A 15 1.12 -27.58 -0.55
CA ALA A 15 2.58 -27.54 -0.56
C ALA A 15 3.12 -26.34 0.24
N ALA A 16 2.52 -25.16 0.09
CA ALA A 16 2.88 -23.97 0.87
C ALA A 16 2.67 -24.18 2.38
N ARG A 17 1.55 -24.81 2.78
CA ARG A 17 1.27 -25.16 4.18
C ARG A 17 2.27 -26.18 4.73
N GLN A 18 2.65 -27.18 3.95
CA GLN A 18 3.64 -28.18 4.35
C GLN A 18 5.02 -27.56 4.57
N GLU A 19 5.44 -26.63 3.71
CA GLU A 19 6.70 -25.91 3.88
C GLU A 19 6.67 -25.04 5.15
N LEU A 20 5.56 -24.34 5.43
CA LEU A 20 5.41 -23.59 6.68
C LEU A 20 5.50 -24.51 7.92
N ARG A 21 4.85 -25.67 7.89
CA ARG A 21 4.95 -26.67 8.97
C ARG A 21 6.37 -27.21 9.16
N ARG A 22 7.10 -27.45 8.07
CA ARG A 22 8.52 -27.84 8.12
C ARG A 22 9.36 -26.76 8.80
N LYS A 23 9.06 -25.48 8.52
CA LYS A 23 9.75 -24.35 9.16
C LYS A 23 9.46 -24.23 10.66
N VAL A 24 8.26 -24.59 11.12
CA VAL A 24 7.97 -24.76 12.56
C VAL A 24 8.83 -25.86 13.16
N GLN A 25 8.94 -27.03 12.51
CA GLN A 25 9.74 -28.15 13.00
C GLN A 25 11.23 -27.82 13.13
N VAL A 26 11.77 -26.98 12.24
CA VAL A 26 13.17 -26.50 12.28
C VAL A 26 13.34 -25.29 13.23
N ARG A 27 12.31 -24.93 14.02
CA ARG A 27 12.28 -23.79 14.95
C ARG A 27 12.51 -22.42 14.29
N GLU A 28 12.20 -22.29 13.01
CA GLU A 28 12.20 -20.99 12.33
C GLU A 28 10.96 -20.15 12.71
N LEU A 29 9.94 -20.78 13.30
CA LEU A 29 8.71 -20.16 13.79
C LEU A 29 8.47 -20.47 15.26
N MET A 30 7.87 -19.52 15.98
CA MET A 30 7.59 -19.59 17.42
C MET A 30 6.17 -19.13 17.71
N GLU A 31 5.48 -19.78 18.64
CA GLU A 31 4.22 -19.27 19.17
C GLU A 31 4.40 -17.93 19.91
N ALA A 32 3.30 -17.20 20.09
CA ALA A 32 3.31 -15.85 20.69
C ALA A 32 4.00 -15.78 22.07
N THR A 33 3.69 -16.71 22.97
CA THR A 33 4.23 -16.74 24.35
C THR A 33 5.74 -16.93 24.39
N PRO A 34 6.33 -17.99 23.79
CA PRO A 34 7.78 -18.15 23.77
C PRO A 34 8.49 -17.03 22.98
N PHE A 35 7.87 -16.49 21.93
CA PHE A 35 8.42 -15.36 21.18
C PHE A 35 8.48 -14.07 22.01
N ALA A 36 7.39 -13.72 22.70
CA ALA A 36 7.34 -12.57 23.60
C ALA A 36 8.36 -12.69 24.74
N LYS A 37 8.46 -13.88 25.33
CA LYS A 37 9.46 -14.19 26.37
C LYS A 37 10.89 -14.00 25.84
N ARG A 38 11.19 -14.46 24.63
CA ARG A 38 12.51 -14.29 24.01
C ARG A 38 12.84 -12.82 23.73
N LEU A 39 11.84 -12.02 23.36
CA LEU A 39 12.00 -10.56 23.21
C LEU A 39 12.06 -9.80 24.53
N GLY A 40 11.78 -10.44 25.68
CA GLY A 40 11.69 -9.78 26.98
C GLY A 40 10.51 -8.79 27.07
N ILE A 41 9.39 -9.07 26.40
CA ILE A 41 8.21 -8.19 26.35
C ILE A 41 6.94 -8.93 26.77
N SER A 42 5.91 -8.17 27.16
CA SER A 42 4.57 -8.72 27.40
C SER A 42 3.84 -9.02 26.09
N LEU A 43 2.82 -9.90 26.14
CA LEU A 43 1.95 -10.18 25.00
C LEU A 43 1.21 -8.94 24.48
N LEU A 44 0.81 -8.03 25.38
CA LEU A 44 0.21 -6.75 24.99
C LEU A 44 1.19 -5.90 24.17
N ARG A 45 2.46 -5.88 24.57
CA ARG A 45 3.51 -5.17 23.82
C ARG A 45 3.81 -5.86 22.49
N LEU A 46 3.76 -7.19 22.45
CA LEU A 46 3.86 -7.94 21.19
C LEU A 46 2.73 -7.57 20.23
N ALA A 47 1.48 -7.53 20.70
CA ALA A 47 0.33 -7.10 19.90
C ALA A 47 0.50 -5.67 19.34
N ARG A 48 1.06 -4.75 20.13
CA ARG A 48 1.39 -3.38 19.65
C ARG A 48 2.51 -3.37 18.61
N LEU A 49 3.51 -4.24 18.73
CA LEU A 49 4.56 -4.36 17.72
C LEU A 49 4.01 -4.95 16.42
N GLU A 50 3.07 -5.88 16.51
CA GLU A 50 2.41 -6.47 15.34
C GLU A 50 1.49 -5.47 14.64
N SER A 51 0.66 -4.74 15.41
CA SER A 51 -0.24 -3.73 14.83
C SER A 51 0.51 -2.56 14.20
N SER A 52 1.67 -2.18 14.75
CA SER A 52 2.55 -1.18 14.14
C SER A 52 3.39 -1.71 12.97
N GLY A 53 3.32 -3.02 12.67
CA GLY A 53 4.11 -3.67 11.63
C GLY A 53 5.60 -3.84 11.96
N SER A 54 5.99 -3.63 13.20
CA SER A 54 7.36 -3.81 13.68
C SER A 54 7.77 -5.28 13.78
N VAL A 55 6.80 -6.18 13.91
CA VAL A 55 6.93 -7.64 13.78
C VAL A 55 5.74 -8.18 13.00
N PHE A 56 5.77 -9.45 12.64
CA PHE A 56 4.64 -10.11 11.98
C PHE A 56 4.58 -11.58 12.33
N SER A 57 3.37 -12.13 12.27
CA SER A 57 3.10 -13.55 12.39
C SER A 57 2.66 -14.13 11.05
N VAL A 58 2.90 -15.43 10.87
CA VAL A 58 2.32 -16.26 9.83
C VAL A 58 1.24 -17.11 10.50
N ASP A 59 0.03 -17.09 9.94
CA ASP A 59 -1.04 -17.96 10.41
C ASP A 59 -0.76 -19.40 9.98
N ILE A 60 -0.77 -20.31 10.94
CA ILE A 60 -0.74 -21.75 10.71
C ILE A 60 -1.92 -22.35 11.47
N ASP A 61 -2.89 -22.86 10.71
CA ASP A 61 -4.09 -23.51 11.23
C ASP A 61 -4.86 -22.63 12.25
N GLY A 62 -4.94 -21.32 11.99
CA GLY A 62 -5.64 -20.34 12.84
C GLY A 62 -4.84 -19.85 14.04
N THR A 63 -3.57 -20.24 14.15
CA THR A 63 -2.68 -19.83 15.25
C THR A 63 -1.52 -18.98 14.72
N PRO A 64 -1.28 -17.78 15.28
CA PRO A 64 -0.19 -16.92 14.84
C PRO A 64 1.17 -17.47 15.29
N HIS A 65 2.06 -17.66 14.32
CA HIS A 65 3.44 -18.07 14.55
C HIS A 65 4.41 -16.99 14.06
N TYR A 66 5.35 -16.59 14.91
CA TYR A 66 6.30 -15.52 14.64
C TYR A 66 7.64 -16.08 14.16
N PRO A 67 8.24 -15.54 13.10
CA PRO A 67 9.58 -15.93 12.69
C PRO A 67 10.61 -15.70 13.79
N ALA A 68 11.31 -16.76 14.20
CA ALA A 68 12.30 -16.73 15.27
C ALA A 68 13.42 -15.71 15.01
N LEU A 69 13.74 -15.45 13.74
CA LEU A 69 14.71 -14.43 13.30
C LEU A 69 14.35 -13.02 13.82
N LEU A 70 13.07 -12.72 14.01
CA LEU A 70 12.61 -11.41 14.53
C LEU A 70 12.94 -11.20 16.01
N ALA A 71 13.30 -12.28 16.72
CA ALA A 71 13.75 -12.29 18.09
C ALA A 71 15.20 -12.78 18.24
N SER A 72 15.98 -12.82 17.13
CA SER A 72 17.40 -13.15 17.21
C SER A 72 18.20 -11.95 17.74
N HIS A 73 19.20 -12.24 18.57
CA HIS A 73 20.17 -11.25 19.04
C HIS A 73 21.25 -10.95 17.98
N ASP A 74 21.30 -11.71 16.89
CA ASP A 74 22.27 -11.53 15.80
C ASP A 74 22.02 -10.25 14.97
N TYR A 75 20.85 -9.63 15.15
CA TYR A 75 20.41 -8.47 14.39
C TYR A 75 20.09 -7.30 15.31
N GLU A 76 20.45 -6.09 14.86
CA GLU A 76 20.11 -4.87 15.60
C GLU A 76 18.58 -4.64 15.57
N PRO A 77 17.90 -4.64 16.74
CA PRO A 77 16.43 -4.65 16.79
C PRO A 77 15.78 -3.42 16.17
N ARG A 78 16.40 -2.23 16.24
CA ARG A 78 15.82 -1.00 15.69
C ARG A 78 15.79 -1.02 14.16
N ARG A 79 16.88 -1.49 13.54
CA ARG A 79 17.01 -1.69 12.09
C ARG A 79 16.01 -2.73 11.63
N LEU A 80 15.95 -3.89 12.28
CA LEU A 80 15.02 -4.96 11.88
C LEU A 80 13.57 -4.51 11.95
N ARG A 81 13.17 -3.87 13.05
CA ARG A 81 11.80 -3.32 13.21
C ARG A 81 11.51 -2.21 12.20
N LYS A 82 12.50 -1.38 11.84
CA LYS A 82 12.34 -0.36 10.80
C LYS A 82 12.13 -1.00 9.43
N ILE A 83 12.89 -2.04 9.07
CA ILE A 83 12.66 -2.79 7.83
C ILE A 83 11.29 -3.45 7.85
N CYS A 84 10.91 -4.13 8.93
CA CYS A 84 9.59 -4.76 9.08
C CYS A 84 8.45 -3.76 8.86
N ARG A 85 8.56 -2.55 9.41
CA ARG A 85 7.58 -1.48 9.15
C ARG A 85 7.57 -1.03 7.70
N ILE A 86 8.72 -0.97 7.03
CA ILE A 86 8.81 -0.64 5.61
C ILE A 86 8.05 -1.67 4.78
N ILE A 87 8.27 -2.95 5.05
CA ILE A 87 7.69 -4.07 4.30
C ILE A 87 6.34 -4.57 4.83
N TYR A 88 5.84 -4.01 5.92
CA TYR A 88 4.54 -4.29 6.55
C TYR A 88 3.36 -4.56 5.59
N PRO A 89 3.23 -3.84 4.47
CA PRO A 89 2.10 -3.98 3.53
C PRO A 89 1.97 -5.35 2.91
N ALA A 90 3.12 -5.99 2.73
CA ALA A 90 3.17 -7.27 2.10
C ALA A 90 2.60 -8.35 3.04
N PRO A 91 1.97 -9.39 2.49
CA PRO A 91 1.61 -10.58 3.25
C PRO A 91 2.78 -11.10 4.08
N ALA A 92 2.51 -11.67 5.24
CA ALA A 92 3.55 -12.16 6.17
C ALA A 92 4.55 -13.12 5.52
N SER A 93 4.07 -14.01 4.64
CA SER A 93 4.91 -14.92 3.87
C SER A 93 5.88 -14.19 2.93
N ALA A 94 5.40 -13.16 2.23
CA ALA A 94 6.22 -12.33 1.35
C ALA A 94 7.25 -11.51 2.14
N ARG A 95 6.87 -10.98 3.31
CA ARG A 95 7.79 -10.28 4.22
C ARG A 95 8.92 -11.19 4.69
N TRP A 96 8.58 -12.42 5.08
CA TRP A 96 9.60 -13.41 5.43
C TRP A 96 10.51 -13.71 4.25
N HIS A 97 9.94 -14.05 3.09
CA HIS A 97 10.72 -14.32 1.89
C HIS A 97 11.66 -13.17 1.52
N PHE A 98 11.19 -11.93 1.62
CA PHE A 98 12.04 -10.75 1.43
C PHE A 98 13.25 -10.75 2.35
N LEU A 99 13.04 -10.93 3.66
CA LEU A 99 14.10 -10.88 4.67
C LEU A 99 15.16 -11.99 4.52
N THR A 100 14.78 -13.17 4.05
CA THR A 100 15.69 -14.34 3.99
C THR A 100 16.29 -14.60 2.61
N THR A 101 15.74 -14.01 1.56
CA THR A 101 16.21 -14.22 0.18
C THR A 101 17.33 -13.25 -0.17
N ARG A 102 18.29 -13.70 -0.99
CA ARG A 102 19.37 -12.86 -1.53
C ARG A 102 18.87 -12.05 -2.72
N TRP A 103 19.21 -10.77 -2.76
CA TRP A 103 18.75 -9.85 -3.81
C TRP A 103 19.92 -9.29 -4.61
N GLY A 104 19.81 -9.32 -5.94
CA GLY A 104 20.80 -8.70 -6.83
C GLY A 104 20.99 -7.20 -6.56
N SER A 105 19.90 -6.49 -6.24
CA SER A 105 19.91 -5.06 -5.86
C SER A 105 20.67 -4.78 -4.55
N LEU A 106 20.89 -5.79 -3.71
CA LEU A 106 21.72 -5.72 -2.49
C LEU A 106 23.12 -6.33 -2.69
N GLY A 107 23.56 -6.53 -3.93
CA GLY A 107 24.85 -7.14 -4.23
C GLY A 107 24.90 -8.64 -3.90
N GLY A 108 23.77 -9.34 -3.99
CA GLY A 108 23.67 -10.78 -3.68
C GLY A 108 23.57 -11.09 -2.18
N LEU A 109 23.38 -10.07 -1.34
CA LEU A 109 23.08 -10.21 0.08
C LEU A 109 21.56 -10.32 0.32
N SER A 110 21.20 -11.02 1.38
CA SER A 110 19.86 -10.92 1.97
C SER A 110 19.71 -9.62 2.79
N PRO A 111 18.48 -9.13 3.04
CA PRO A 111 18.27 -7.99 3.93
C PRO A 111 18.88 -8.17 5.32
N LEU A 112 18.82 -9.38 5.88
CA LEU A 112 19.41 -9.71 7.18
C LEU A 112 20.94 -9.62 7.18
N GLU A 113 21.60 -9.97 6.07
CA GLU A 113 23.04 -9.78 5.90
C GLU A 113 23.39 -8.31 5.65
N ALA A 114 22.66 -7.63 4.76
CA ALA A 114 22.90 -6.25 4.39
C ALA A 114 22.80 -5.29 5.58
N MET A 115 21.86 -5.51 6.50
CA MET A 115 21.66 -4.64 7.67
C MET A 115 22.80 -4.64 8.71
N ARG A 116 23.75 -5.58 8.60
CA ARG A 116 24.90 -5.70 9.52
C ARG A 116 25.93 -4.59 9.34
N THR A 117 25.93 -3.91 8.20
CA THR A 117 26.78 -2.75 7.91
C THR A 117 25.92 -1.52 7.70
N ASP A 118 26.50 -0.33 7.87
CA ASP A 118 25.76 0.93 7.71
C ASP A 118 25.40 1.18 6.25
N ASP A 119 26.37 1.00 5.34
CA ASP A 119 26.15 1.15 3.90
C ASP A 119 25.15 0.13 3.35
N GLY A 120 25.27 -1.13 3.78
CA GLY A 120 24.32 -2.18 3.42
C GLY A 120 22.92 -1.89 3.94
N TYR A 121 22.80 -1.35 5.15
CA TYR A 121 21.52 -0.94 5.72
C TYR A 121 20.89 0.24 4.98
N LEU A 122 21.67 1.27 4.61
CA LEU A 122 21.16 2.40 3.82
C LEU A 122 20.66 1.95 2.45
N ARG A 123 21.41 1.08 1.77
CA ARG A 123 20.96 0.48 0.50
C ARG A 123 19.69 -0.36 0.68
N LEU A 124 19.62 -1.14 1.76
CA LEU A 124 18.43 -1.92 2.09
C LEU A 124 17.20 -1.05 2.31
N LEU A 125 17.32 0.12 2.94
CA LEU A 125 16.19 1.04 3.10
C LEU A 125 15.58 1.44 1.75
N THR A 126 16.41 1.70 0.74
CA THR A 126 15.94 2.04 -0.62
C THR A 126 15.27 0.85 -1.30
N VAL A 127 15.90 -0.32 -1.25
CA VAL A 127 15.35 -1.56 -1.84
C VAL A 127 14.03 -1.96 -1.17
N ALA A 128 13.97 -1.91 0.16
CA ALA A 128 12.76 -2.25 0.91
C ALA A 128 11.59 -1.32 0.58
N LYS A 129 11.84 -0.01 0.41
CA LYS A 129 10.80 0.94 -0.01
C LYS A 129 10.27 0.60 -1.40
N SER A 130 11.17 0.42 -2.38
CA SER A 130 10.78 0.05 -3.74
C SER A 130 10.03 -1.28 -3.80
N TRP A 131 10.49 -2.27 -3.04
CA TRP A 131 9.83 -3.57 -2.96
C TRP A 131 8.44 -3.45 -2.30
N SER A 132 8.32 -2.68 -1.21
CA SER A 132 7.06 -2.49 -0.50
C SER A 132 5.99 -1.77 -1.33
N ALA A 133 6.39 -0.88 -2.24
CA ALA A 133 5.48 -0.14 -3.12
C ALA A 133 4.63 -1.05 -4.02
N GLN A 134 5.14 -2.24 -4.37
CA GLN A 134 4.42 -3.23 -5.20
C GLN A 134 3.25 -3.89 -4.45
N TRP A 135 3.23 -3.77 -3.12
CA TRP A 135 2.19 -4.34 -2.27
C TRP A 135 1.10 -3.32 -1.93
N TRP A 136 1.09 -2.18 -2.61
CA TRP A 136 0.16 -1.10 -2.36
C TRP A 136 -0.35 -0.51 -3.64
N ARG A 137 -1.66 -0.62 -3.86
CA ARG A 137 -2.32 -0.03 -5.02
C ARG A 137 -3.20 1.13 -4.57
N THR A 138 -2.99 2.29 -5.19
CA THR A 138 -3.95 3.40 -5.14
C THR A 138 -4.85 3.26 -6.34
N ALA A 139 -6.16 3.39 -6.14
CA ALA A 139 -7.12 3.55 -7.22
C ALA A 139 -7.82 4.90 -7.07
N VAL A 140 -7.98 5.59 -8.20
CA VAL A 140 -8.76 6.81 -8.33
C VAL A 140 -9.90 6.50 -9.28
N GLU A 141 -11.13 6.51 -8.78
CA GLU A 141 -12.34 6.22 -9.54
C GLU A 141 -13.15 7.51 -9.69
N ILE A 142 -13.50 7.88 -10.93
CA ILE A 142 -14.26 9.08 -11.26
C ILE A 142 -15.65 8.64 -11.73
N TYR A 143 -16.68 9.17 -11.10
CA TYR A 143 -18.09 8.88 -11.36
C TYR A 143 -18.82 10.15 -11.77
N ASP A 144 -19.94 10.02 -12.47
CA ASP A 144 -20.86 11.12 -12.66
C ASP A 144 -21.52 11.48 -11.32
N ALA A 145 -21.82 12.77 -11.10
CA ALA A 145 -22.42 13.27 -9.86
C ALA A 145 -23.91 12.90 -9.81
N GLY A 146 -24.17 11.64 -9.44
CA GLY A 146 -25.50 11.05 -9.39
C GLY A 146 -25.45 9.54 -9.15
N ASP A 147 -24.31 8.92 -9.45
CA ASP A 147 -24.08 7.52 -9.22
C ASP A 147 -23.69 7.22 -7.77
N THR A 148 -24.43 6.32 -7.13
CA THR A 148 -23.99 5.69 -5.88
C THR A 148 -22.83 4.75 -6.20
N TYR A 149 -21.71 4.88 -5.48
CA TYR A 149 -20.50 4.09 -5.66
C TYR A 149 -20.71 2.56 -5.49
N ASP A 150 -21.82 2.15 -4.89
CA ASP A 150 -22.21 0.75 -4.80
C ASP A 150 -22.86 0.27 -6.12
N GLY A 151 -22.04 -0.31 -7.00
CA GLY A 151 -22.47 -0.93 -8.25
C GLY A 151 -22.39 -0.04 -9.50
N ALA A 152 -22.10 1.25 -9.37
CA ALA A 152 -21.87 2.12 -10.52
C ALA A 152 -20.53 1.84 -11.22
N THR A 153 -20.50 2.04 -12.55
CA THR A 153 -19.27 1.91 -13.35
C THR A 153 -18.57 3.25 -13.42
N PRO A 154 -17.30 3.36 -12.99
CA PRO A 154 -16.57 4.62 -13.08
C PRO A 154 -16.33 5.01 -14.54
N ILE A 155 -16.43 6.30 -14.83
CA ILE A 155 -16.05 6.93 -16.10
C ILE A 155 -14.58 6.67 -16.40
N CYS A 156 -13.75 6.74 -15.35
CA CYS A 156 -12.32 6.50 -15.42
C CYS A 156 -11.82 5.93 -14.10
N THR A 157 -11.00 4.90 -14.19
CA THR A 157 -10.21 4.36 -13.09
C THR A 157 -8.73 4.53 -13.40
N GLY A 158 -8.04 5.35 -12.62
CA GLY A 158 -6.58 5.44 -12.60
C GLY A 158 -6.01 4.57 -11.49
N THR A 159 -4.94 3.81 -11.75
CA THR A 159 -4.30 2.99 -10.72
C THR A 159 -2.79 3.07 -10.74
N VAL A 160 -2.18 3.14 -9.56
CA VAL A 160 -0.71 3.16 -9.43
C VAL A 160 -0.25 2.34 -8.22
N GLU A 161 0.89 1.68 -8.36
CA GLU A 161 1.57 0.99 -7.27
C GLU A 161 2.69 1.88 -6.71
N GLN A 162 2.46 2.46 -5.53
CA GLN A 162 3.37 3.43 -4.89
C GLN A 162 3.40 3.26 -3.37
N ASP A 163 4.51 3.65 -2.75
CA ASP A 163 4.61 3.74 -1.28
C ASP A 163 3.54 4.74 -0.76
N PRO A 164 2.52 4.33 0.02
CA PRO A 164 1.51 5.14 0.64
C PRO A 164 1.98 5.91 1.86
N ARG A 165 3.27 5.86 2.20
CA ARG A 165 3.87 6.98 2.94
C ARG A 165 3.91 8.25 2.10
N ILE A 166 3.86 8.13 0.77
CA ILE A 166 3.59 9.26 -0.12
C ILE A 166 2.13 9.68 0.09
N SER A 167 1.91 10.99 0.19
CA SER A 167 0.58 11.56 0.41
C SER A 167 -0.44 11.00 -0.59
N ALA A 168 -1.65 10.72 -0.11
CA ALA A 168 -2.71 10.16 -0.94
C ALA A 168 -3.01 11.07 -2.15
N TRP A 169 -2.87 12.40 -1.99
CA TRP A 169 -2.95 13.39 -3.08
C TRP A 169 -1.93 13.15 -4.20
N ARG A 170 -0.65 12.97 -3.84
CA ARG A 170 0.41 12.75 -4.82
C ARG A 170 0.27 11.40 -5.52
N ARG A 171 -0.16 10.37 -4.80
CA ARG A 171 -0.49 9.07 -5.38
C ARG A 171 -1.71 9.15 -6.32
N ALA A 172 -2.76 9.87 -5.94
CA ALA A 172 -3.93 10.09 -6.77
C ALA A 172 -3.58 10.84 -8.05
N SER A 173 -2.74 11.90 -7.95
CA SER A 173 -2.22 12.62 -9.11
C SER A 173 -1.45 11.67 -10.04
N ALA A 174 -0.48 10.90 -9.50
CA ALA A 174 0.29 9.93 -10.29
C ALA A 174 -0.57 8.86 -10.97
N ALA A 175 -1.66 8.41 -10.33
CA ALA A 175 -2.59 7.44 -10.90
C ALA A 175 -3.34 7.98 -12.13
N LEU A 176 -3.50 9.31 -12.23
CA LEU A 176 -4.13 9.96 -13.37
C LEU A 176 -3.13 10.59 -14.34
N SER A 177 -1.84 10.73 -14.02
CA SER A 177 -0.86 11.42 -14.88
C SER A 177 -0.47 10.66 -16.14
N ASP A 178 -0.50 9.33 -16.11
CA ASP A 178 -0.13 8.49 -17.26
C ASP A 178 -1.34 7.72 -17.79
N SER A 179 -1.59 7.82 -19.09
CA SER A 179 -2.65 7.07 -19.79
C SER A 179 -2.54 5.54 -19.61
N LEU A 180 -1.34 5.00 -19.38
CA LEU A 180 -1.14 3.58 -19.12
C LEU A 180 -1.75 3.13 -17.79
N ASN A 181 -1.86 4.03 -16.83
CA ASN A 181 -2.45 3.80 -15.51
C ASN A 181 -3.98 3.81 -15.54
N MET A 182 -4.59 4.27 -16.64
CA MET A 182 -6.00 4.65 -16.69
C MET A 182 -6.83 3.73 -17.58
N ARG A 183 -8.04 3.39 -17.12
CA ARG A 183 -9.01 2.56 -17.85
C ARG A 183 -10.45 3.08 -17.65
N PRO A 184 -11.30 3.11 -18.70
CA PRO A 184 -10.93 2.93 -20.11
C PRO A 184 -9.98 4.03 -20.59
N ALA A 185 -9.33 3.82 -21.74
CA ALA A 185 -8.61 4.90 -22.41
C ALA A 185 -9.60 5.97 -22.86
N GLY A 186 -9.21 7.25 -22.76
CA GLY A 186 -10.04 8.36 -23.20
C GLY A 186 -10.35 8.34 -24.71
N PRO A 187 -11.09 9.34 -25.22
CA PRO A 187 -11.46 10.60 -24.56
C PRO A 187 -12.55 10.44 -23.48
N TYR A 188 -12.52 11.31 -22.47
CA TYR A 188 -13.49 11.30 -21.38
C TYR A 188 -14.60 12.35 -21.61
N PRO A 189 -15.81 12.16 -21.03
CA PRO A 189 -16.88 13.13 -21.17
C PRO A 189 -16.55 14.46 -20.48
N ARG A 190 -17.13 15.54 -20.99
CA ARG A 190 -17.17 16.84 -20.32
C ARG A 190 -18.38 16.87 -19.40
N LEU A 191 -18.15 17.03 -18.11
CA LEU A 191 -19.19 17.06 -17.08
C LEU A 191 -19.05 18.30 -16.22
N ASN A 192 -20.18 18.86 -15.78
CA ASN A 192 -20.21 19.99 -14.86
C ASN A 192 -20.04 19.54 -13.40
N SER A 193 -20.14 18.24 -13.13
CA SER A 193 -20.02 17.69 -11.80
C SER A 193 -19.56 16.24 -11.84
N ALA A 194 -18.78 15.81 -10.86
CA ALA A 194 -18.33 14.42 -10.72
C ALA A 194 -18.00 14.08 -9.26
N THR A 195 -18.03 12.80 -8.93
CA THR A 195 -17.50 12.30 -7.66
C THR A 195 -16.22 11.53 -7.92
N VAL A 196 -15.15 11.88 -7.20
CA VAL A 196 -13.85 11.20 -7.27
C VAL A 196 -13.62 10.45 -5.97
N LEU A 197 -13.42 9.15 -6.05
CA LEU A 197 -13.09 8.31 -4.91
C LEU A 197 -11.64 7.87 -5.00
N VAL A 198 -10.87 8.13 -3.93
CA VAL A 198 -9.49 7.64 -3.81
C VAL A 198 -9.46 6.53 -2.77
N THR A 199 -9.11 5.33 -3.21
CA THR A 199 -8.99 4.15 -2.35
C THR A 199 -7.59 3.57 -2.37
N ARG A 200 -7.26 2.88 -1.28
CA ARG A 200 -6.04 2.11 -1.13
C ARG A 200 -6.37 0.63 -0.96
N THR A 201 -5.61 -0.22 -1.64
CA THR A 201 -5.68 -1.68 -1.48
C THR A 201 -4.35 -2.26 -1.02
N SER A 202 -4.46 -3.07 0.03
CA SER A 202 -3.48 -4.02 0.56
C SER A 202 -3.06 -5.13 -0.41
N GLY A 203 -1.80 -5.33 -0.76
CA GLY A 203 -1.40 -6.55 -1.48
C GLY A 203 -1.79 -7.80 -0.68
N GLY A 204 -2.58 -8.70 -1.28
CA GLY A 204 -3.10 -9.91 -0.63
C GLY A 204 -4.46 -9.75 0.07
N THR A 205 -5.07 -8.56 0.04
CA THR A 205 -6.48 -8.36 0.41
C THR A 205 -7.23 -7.70 -0.74
N SER A 206 -8.53 -7.98 -0.87
CA SER A 206 -9.44 -7.28 -1.78
C SER A 206 -10.10 -6.07 -1.12
N GLU A 207 -9.83 -5.82 0.16
CA GLU A 207 -10.38 -4.70 0.90
C GLU A 207 -9.87 -3.36 0.32
N ARG A 208 -10.83 -2.51 -0.06
CA ARG A 208 -10.59 -1.13 -0.48
C ARG A 208 -10.86 -0.22 0.70
N VAL A 209 -9.83 0.45 1.19
CA VAL A 209 -9.93 1.44 2.25
C VAL A 209 -10.04 2.83 1.61
N PRO A 210 -11.15 3.56 1.80
CA PRO A 210 -11.26 4.94 1.34
C PRO A 210 -10.22 5.82 2.02
N GLU A 211 -9.52 6.66 1.25
CA GLU A 211 -8.60 7.67 1.79
C GLU A 211 -9.22 9.06 1.79
N PHE A 212 -9.90 9.43 0.69
CA PHE A 212 -10.73 10.63 0.62
C PHE A 212 -11.67 10.57 -0.60
N GLN A 213 -12.70 11.41 -0.57
CA GLN A 213 -13.59 11.66 -1.70
C GLN A 213 -13.59 13.14 -2.06
N LEU A 214 -13.72 13.45 -3.35
CA LEU A 214 -13.95 14.79 -3.87
C LEU A 214 -15.31 14.86 -4.56
N ASP A 215 -16.10 15.88 -4.24
CA ASP A 215 -17.22 16.26 -5.10
C ASP A 215 -16.77 17.47 -5.94
N VAL A 216 -16.59 17.24 -7.23
CA VAL A 216 -16.09 18.20 -8.21
C VAL A 216 -17.26 18.92 -8.84
N THR A 217 -17.15 20.24 -8.99
CA THR A 217 -18.08 21.07 -9.73
C THR A 217 -17.31 22.00 -10.65
N ALA A 218 -17.64 22.00 -11.94
CA ALA A 218 -17.11 22.90 -12.96
C ALA A 218 -18.24 23.75 -13.55
N SER A 219 -18.16 25.07 -13.37
CA SER A 219 -19.15 26.01 -13.91
C SER A 219 -18.51 27.34 -14.26
N GLY A 220 -18.98 27.98 -15.34
CA GLY A 220 -18.51 29.30 -15.74
C GLY A 220 -17.00 29.40 -16.03
N GLY A 221 -16.37 28.33 -16.53
CA GLY A 221 -14.92 28.28 -16.80
C GLY A 221 -14.05 28.12 -15.56
N VAL A 222 -14.64 27.82 -14.40
CA VAL A 222 -13.93 27.61 -13.15
C VAL A 222 -14.33 26.27 -12.53
N GLY A 223 -13.35 25.55 -11.98
CA GLY A 223 -13.53 24.29 -11.27
C GLY A 223 -13.28 24.44 -9.78
N TYR A 224 -14.09 23.76 -8.98
CA TYR A 224 -13.96 23.63 -7.53
C TYR A 224 -14.13 22.17 -7.15
N ALA A 225 -13.62 21.79 -5.97
CA ALA A 225 -14.02 20.53 -5.35
C ALA A 225 -14.23 20.70 -3.85
N SER A 226 -15.21 20.01 -3.29
CA SER A 226 -15.30 19.82 -1.85
C SER A 226 -14.66 18.49 -1.48
N ILE A 227 -13.87 18.49 -0.40
CA ILE A 227 -13.20 17.30 0.12
C ILE A 227 -14.08 16.69 1.20
N ARG A 228 -14.47 15.44 1.01
CA ARG A 228 -15.03 14.56 2.04
C ARG A 228 -13.94 13.60 2.50
N ALA A 229 -13.11 14.08 3.43
CA ALA A 229 -12.07 13.29 4.10
C ALA A 229 -12.23 13.35 5.63
N ASP A 230 -12.66 14.51 6.15
CA ASP A 230 -12.76 14.82 7.58
C ASP A 230 -14.15 15.39 7.94
N ALA A 231 -14.45 15.49 9.24
CA ALA A 231 -15.70 16.06 9.76
C ALA A 231 -15.94 17.54 9.38
N VAL A 232 -14.92 18.23 8.85
CA VAL A 232 -15.01 19.62 8.35
C VAL A 232 -14.77 19.63 6.85
N PRO A 233 -15.78 19.98 6.02
CA PRO A 233 -15.62 20.10 4.58
C PRO A 233 -14.58 21.18 4.23
N ARG A 234 -13.60 20.83 3.41
CA ARG A 234 -12.60 21.78 2.87
C ARG A 234 -12.81 21.92 1.37
N THR A 235 -12.68 23.13 0.83
CA THR A 235 -12.86 23.40 -0.60
C THR A 235 -11.50 23.57 -1.29
N LEU A 236 -11.35 22.97 -2.47
CA LEU A 236 -10.23 23.12 -3.40
C LEU A 236 -10.62 24.00 -4.57
N GLY A 237 -9.64 24.73 -5.09
CA GLY A 237 -9.81 25.71 -6.16
C GLY A 237 -9.95 27.14 -5.63
N PRO A 238 -10.34 28.10 -6.48
CA PRO A 238 -10.72 27.93 -7.89
C PRO A 238 -9.56 27.47 -8.79
N ILE A 239 -9.86 26.67 -9.81
CA ILE A 239 -8.95 26.36 -10.92
C ILE A 239 -9.56 26.79 -12.27
N PRO A 240 -8.76 27.21 -13.25
CA PRO A 240 -9.27 27.52 -14.58
C PRO A 240 -9.64 26.23 -15.35
N VAL A 241 -10.86 26.22 -15.91
CA VAL A 241 -11.39 25.14 -16.75
C VAL A 241 -11.63 25.69 -18.16
N SER A 242 -10.93 25.12 -19.14
CA SER A 242 -11.05 25.44 -20.56
C SER A 242 -12.17 24.63 -21.20
N GLU A 243 -12.70 25.10 -22.33
CA GLU A 243 -13.74 24.38 -23.09
C GLU A 243 -13.31 23.00 -23.59
N VAL A 244 -12.01 22.75 -23.68
CA VAL A 244 -11.42 21.47 -24.10
C VAL A 244 -11.13 20.51 -22.94
N ASP A 245 -11.28 20.95 -21.69
CA ASP A 245 -11.02 20.10 -20.54
C ASP A 245 -12.17 19.10 -20.36
N ASP A 246 -11.85 17.81 -20.44
CA ASP A 246 -12.72 16.75 -19.96
C ASP A 246 -12.70 16.66 -18.43
N ILE A 247 -13.61 15.86 -17.86
CA ILE A 247 -13.72 15.75 -16.41
C ILE A 247 -12.44 15.25 -15.74
N VAL A 248 -11.65 14.41 -16.42
CA VAL A 248 -10.38 13.92 -15.90
C VAL A 248 -9.32 15.02 -15.88
N ALA A 249 -9.27 15.88 -16.90
CA ALA A 249 -8.39 17.04 -16.95
C ALA A 249 -8.70 18.02 -15.79
N VAL A 250 -9.98 18.26 -15.50
CA VAL A 250 -10.40 19.07 -14.34
C VAL A 250 -9.93 18.44 -13.02
N VAL A 251 -10.13 17.13 -12.84
CA VAL A 251 -9.68 16.41 -11.64
C VAL A 251 -8.16 16.47 -11.48
N ARG A 252 -7.38 16.29 -12.56
CA ARG A 252 -5.91 16.40 -12.52
C ARG A 252 -5.46 17.77 -12.03
N LYS A 253 -6.09 18.84 -12.51
CA LYS A 253 -5.78 20.22 -12.09
C LYS A 253 -6.08 20.44 -10.59
N LEU A 254 -7.20 19.92 -10.09
CA LEU A 254 -7.56 19.99 -8.66
C LEU A 254 -6.60 19.18 -7.78
N LEU A 255 -6.17 18.00 -8.20
CA LEU A 255 -5.19 17.21 -7.44
C LEU A 255 -3.82 17.90 -7.38
N ALA A 256 -3.45 18.64 -8.44
CA ALA A 256 -2.19 19.38 -8.48
C ALA A 256 -2.15 20.57 -7.50
N THR A 257 -3.29 21.17 -7.15
CA THR A 257 -3.31 22.31 -6.20
C THR A 257 -2.87 21.90 -4.80
N GLU A 258 -3.30 20.75 -4.29
CA GLU A 258 -2.86 20.24 -2.97
C GLU A 258 -1.48 19.56 -3.03
N GLY A 259 -1.13 18.96 -4.18
CA GLY A 259 0.19 18.36 -4.39
C GLY A 259 1.36 19.33 -4.18
N ASN A 260 1.18 20.60 -4.55
CA ASN A 260 2.22 21.63 -4.41
C ASN A 260 2.30 22.23 -3.00
N VAL A 261 1.18 22.35 -2.28
CA VAL A 261 1.15 22.94 -0.92
C VAL A 261 1.95 22.12 0.10
N THR A 262 2.04 20.79 -0.09
CA THR A 262 2.83 19.92 0.79
C THR A 262 4.35 19.95 0.54
N CYS A 263 4.82 20.57 -0.55
CA CYS A 263 6.26 20.71 -0.83
C CYS A 263 6.89 21.94 -0.17
N GLU A 264 6.13 23.00 0.13
CA GLU A 264 6.66 24.23 0.73
C GLU A 264 6.84 24.15 2.26
N THR A 265 6.20 23.19 2.93
CA THR A 265 6.26 23.04 4.39
C THR A 265 7.43 22.22 4.94
N CYS A 266 8.40 21.83 4.10
CA CYS A 266 9.65 21.17 4.54
C CYS A 266 10.90 22.07 4.49
N SER A 267 10.74 23.39 4.29
CA SER A 267 11.84 24.35 4.38
C SER A 267 11.61 25.34 5.52
N SER A 268 11.65 24.87 6.77
CA SER A 268 11.81 25.69 7.98
C SER A 268 12.36 24.82 9.11
#